data_AF-A0A6I4YGM9-F1
#
_entry.id   AF-A0A6I4YGM9-F1
#
_cell.length_a   1.000
_cell.length_b   1.000
_cell.length_c   1.000
_cell.angle_alpha   90.00
_cell.angle_beta   90.00
_cell.angle_gamma   90.00
#
_symmetry.space_group_name_H-M   'P 1'
#
loop_
_entity.id
_entity.type
_entity.pdbx_description
1 polymer ?
#
loop_
_entity_poly.entity_id
_entity_poly.type
_entity_poly.pdbx_seq_one_letter_code
_entity_poly.pdbx_strand_id
1 'polypeptide(L)'
;DLTPDVLDRTLTAARLVTHLLHPRQRRAGVCVPRAYASYRALRRLGHPAVFVSGVTRQGGQLLSHAWVEDTHGPLIGYAEPHNRRTFRVTLEHPPRP
;
A
#
# COMPACT_ATOMS: atom_id res chain seq x y z
N ASP A 1 -14.60 6.77 -10.24
CA ASP A 1 -13.96 6.21 -9.03
C ASP A 1 -14.86 5.18 -8.39
N LEU A 2 -14.30 4.30 -7.55
CA LEU A 2 -15.08 3.30 -6.79
C LEU A 2 -15.84 3.95 -5.63
N THR A 3 -16.95 3.34 -5.20
CA THR A 3 -17.63 3.74 -3.96
C THR A 3 -16.81 3.32 -2.73
N PRO A 4 -16.94 4.02 -1.58
CA PRO A 4 -16.19 3.70 -0.36
C PRO A 4 -16.33 2.24 0.09
N ASP A 5 -17.54 1.68 0.01
CA ASP A 5 -17.80 0.26 0.29
C ASP A 5 -16.99 -0.71 -0.56
N VAL A 6 -16.88 -0.45 -1.87
CA VAL A 6 -16.16 -1.33 -2.79
C VAL A 6 -14.65 -1.18 -2.59
N LEU A 7 -14.19 0.03 -2.30
CA LEU A 7 -12.80 0.31 -1.94
C LEU A 7 -12.39 -0.44 -0.65
N ASP A 8 -13.14 -0.29 0.45
CA ASP A 8 -12.82 -0.96 1.73
C ASP A 8 -12.88 -2.49 1.61
N ARG A 9 -13.97 -3.05 1.04
CA ARG A 9 -14.10 -4.50 0.84
C ARG A 9 -12.93 -5.06 0.02
N THR A 10 -12.45 -4.32 -0.99
CA THR A 10 -11.29 -4.70 -1.80
C THR A 10 -9.98 -4.67 -1.00
N LEU A 11 -9.76 -3.63 -0.18
CA LEU A 11 -8.57 -3.53 0.68
C LEU A 11 -8.57 -4.61 1.78
N THR A 12 -9.72 -4.87 2.39
CA THR A 12 -9.93 -5.91 3.40
C THR A 12 -9.73 -7.31 2.81
N ALA A 13 -10.30 -7.62 1.64
CA ALA A 13 -10.07 -8.88 0.96
C ALA A 13 -8.58 -9.08 0.59
N ALA A 14 -7.93 -8.06 0.01
CA ALA A 14 -6.50 -8.12 -0.31
C ALA A 14 -5.62 -8.36 0.94
N ARG A 15 -5.96 -7.73 2.07
CA ARG A 15 -5.28 -7.95 3.36
C ARG A 15 -5.47 -9.38 3.88
N LEU A 16 -6.69 -9.91 3.85
CA LEU A 16 -7.00 -11.27 4.30
C LEU A 16 -6.28 -12.33 3.45
N VAL A 17 -6.36 -12.22 2.12
CA VAL A 17 -5.67 -13.11 1.18
C VAL A 17 -4.14 -13.03 1.36
N THR A 18 -3.58 -11.83 1.56
CA THR A 18 -2.14 -11.68 1.83
C THR A 18 -1.74 -12.39 3.12
N HIS A 19 -2.50 -12.23 4.21
CA HIS A 19 -2.22 -12.90 5.49
C HIS A 19 -2.35 -14.43 5.40
N LEU A 20 -3.28 -14.95 4.60
CA LEU A 20 -3.43 -16.39 4.35
C LEU A 20 -2.24 -16.97 3.58
N LEU A 21 -1.76 -16.26 2.55
CA LEU A 21 -0.64 -16.70 1.71
C LEU A 21 0.74 -16.47 2.36
N HIS A 22 0.87 -15.51 3.29
CA HIS A 22 2.15 -15.14 3.92
C HIS A 22 2.14 -15.36 5.45
N PRO A 23 1.73 -16.53 5.98
CA PRO A 23 1.40 -16.70 7.39
C PRO A 23 2.60 -16.53 8.33
N ARG A 24 3.83 -16.74 7.83
CA ARG A 24 5.08 -16.62 8.60
C ARG A 24 5.62 -15.18 8.71
N GLN A 25 5.18 -14.23 7.87
CA GLN A 25 5.73 -12.87 7.83
C GLN A 25 5.15 -11.91 8.90
N ARG A 26 4.43 -12.41 9.92
CA ARG A 26 3.65 -11.61 10.89
C ARG A 26 4.43 -10.58 11.74
N ARG A 27 5.77 -10.51 11.64
CA ARG A 27 6.61 -9.55 12.38
C ARG A 27 7.45 -8.60 11.51
N ALA A 28 7.62 -8.88 10.22
CA ALA A 28 8.34 -8.02 9.27
C ALA A 28 8.02 -8.39 7.81
N GLY A 29 8.04 -7.41 6.90
CA GLY A 29 8.00 -7.62 5.44
C GLY A 29 6.61 -7.63 4.77
N VAL A 30 5.50 -7.78 5.50
CA VAL A 30 4.15 -7.86 4.90
C VAL A 30 3.64 -6.59 4.20
N CYS A 31 4.33 -5.45 4.33
CA CYS A 31 3.92 -4.20 3.67
C CYS A 31 3.90 -4.33 2.13
N VAL A 32 4.97 -4.86 1.53
CA VAL A 32 5.12 -4.99 0.07
C VAL A 32 4.07 -5.92 -0.56
N PRO A 33 3.90 -7.20 -0.15
CA PRO A 33 2.91 -8.08 -0.79
C PRO A 33 1.47 -7.58 -0.58
N ARG A 34 1.16 -6.97 0.57
CA ARG A 34 -0.17 -6.39 0.85
C ARG A 34 -0.47 -5.21 -0.05
N ALA A 35 0.45 -4.25 -0.15
CA ALA A 35 0.31 -3.10 -1.06
C ALA A 35 0.20 -3.54 -2.52
N TYR A 36 0.98 -4.54 -2.94
CA TYR A 36 0.91 -5.05 -4.31
C TYR A 36 -0.41 -5.78 -4.61
N ALA A 37 -0.93 -6.56 -3.66
CA ALA A 37 -2.24 -7.19 -3.77
C ALA A 37 -3.38 -6.15 -3.85
N SER A 38 -3.37 -5.14 -2.99
CA SER A 38 -4.33 -4.02 -3.04
C SER A 38 -4.25 -3.27 -4.38
N TYR A 39 -3.05 -2.90 -4.83
CA TYR A 39 -2.83 -2.25 -6.13
C TYR A 39 -3.39 -3.11 -7.28
N ARG A 40 -3.01 -4.39 -7.36
CA ARG A 40 -3.46 -5.29 -8.43
C ARG A 40 -4.97 -5.51 -8.42
N ALA A 41 -5.62 -5.56 -7.25
CA ALA A 41 -7.07 -5.66 -7.15
C ALA A 41 -7.76 -4.36 -7.64
N LEU A 42 -7.31 -3.20 -7.16
CA LEU A 42 -7.90 -1.91 -7.53
C LEU A 42 -7.72 -1.58 -9.02
N ARG A 43 -6.54 -1.87 -9.61
CA ARG A 43 -6.33 -1.72 -11.07
C ARG A 43 -7.22 -2.63 -11.91
N ARG A 44 -7.55 -3.84 -11.43
CA ARG A 44 -8.50 -4.76 -12.10
C ARG A 44 -9.95 -4.25 -12.04
N LEU A 45 -10.29 -3.44 -11.06
CA LEU A 45 -11.58 -2.75 -10.93
C LEU A 45 -11.60 -1.38 -11.65
N GLY A 46 -10.58 -1.05 -12.43
CA GLY A 46 -10.48 0.22 -13.16
C GLY A 46 -10.13 1.44 -12.30
N HIS A 47 -9.88 1.27 -11.00
CA HIS A 47 -9.54 2.37 -10.09
C HIS A 47 -8.11 2.90 -10.39
N PRO A 48 -7.87 4.23 -10.37
CA PRO A 48 -6.58 4.84 -10.74
C PRO A 48 -5.51 4.69 -9.65
N ALA A 49 -5.39 3.51 -9.04
CA ALA A 49 -4.43 3.23 -7.98
C ALA A 49 -2.97 3.34 -8.45
N VAL A 50 -2.10 3.73 -7.52
CA VAL A 50 -0.63 3.79 -7.65
C VAL A 50 -0.02 3.00 -6.49
N PHE A 51 0.85 2.04 -6.79
CA PHE A 51 1.69 1.38 -5.80
C PHE A 51 2.89 2.28 -5.47
N VAL A 52 3.21 2.45 -4.18
CA VAL A 52 4.34 3.25 -3.72
C VAL A 52 5.14 2.46 -2.68
N SER A 53 6.46 2.56 -2.71
CA SER A 53 7.32 2.13 -1.60
C SER A 53 8.41 3.14 -1.29
N GLY A 54 8.87 3.14 -0.06
CA GLY A 54 9.87 4.08 0.44
C GLY A 54 10.56 3.62 1.71
N VAL A 55 11.61 4.36 2.09
CA VAL A 55 12.43 4.06 3.27
C VAL A 55 12.64 5.30 4.13
N THR A 56 12.92 5.09 5.41
CA THR A 56 13.29 6.15 6.36
C THR A 56 14.33 5.67 7.36
N ARG A 57 14.99 6.61 8.04
CA ARG A 57 15.94 6.30 9.11
C ARG A 57 15.40 6.83 10.45
N GLN A 58 15.24 5.92 11.42
CA GLN A 58 14.72 6.24 12.74
C GLN A 58 15.48 5.41 13.79
N GLY A 59 15.98 6.07 14.85
CA GLY A 59 16.75 5.38 15.90
C GLY A 59 17.99 4.63 15.39
N GLY A 60 18.64 5.14 14.33
CA GLY A 60 19.76 4.49 13.63
C GLY A 60 19.36 3.36 12.67
N GLN A 61 18.16 2.80 12.78
CA GLN A 61 17.66 1.73 11.92
C GLN A 61 17.10 2.26 10.59
N LEU A 62 17.15 1.44 9.54
CA LEU A 62 16.49 1.68 8.27
C LEU A 62 15.13 0.96 8.26
N LEU A 63 14.04 1.72 8.19
CA LEU A 63 12.68 1.19 8.11
C LEU A 63 12.15 1.33 6.67
N SER A 64 11.37 0.35 6.22
CA SER A 64 10.77 0.35 4.88
C SER A 64 9.24 0.21 4.95
N HIS A 65 8.55 0.90 4.04
CA HIS A 65 7.10 0.83 3.90
C HIS A 65 6.69 0.71 2.44
N ALA A 66 5.50 0.16 2.22
CA ALA A 66 4.85 0.11 0.93
C ALA A 66 3.35 0.30 1.13
N TRP A 67 2.77 1.15 0.29
CA TRP A 67 1.39 1.61 0.38
C TRP A 67 0.76 1.76 -1.01
N VAL A 68 -0.52 2.12 -1.02
CA VAL A 68 -1.27 2.43 -2.24
C VAL A 68 -1.86 3.83 -2.10
N GLU A 69 -1.85 4.57 -3.19
CA GLU A 69 -2.47 5.88 -3.34
C GLU A 69 -3.46 5.85 -4.51
N ASP A 70 -4.37 6.83 -4.58
CA ASP A 70 -5.15 7.15 -5.77
C ASP A 70 -5.16 8.68 -6.04
N THR A 71 -6.12 9.16 -6.84
CA THR A 71 -6.33 10.57 -7.17
C THR A 71 -6.52 11.51 -5.97
N HIS A 72 -6.92 10.98 -4.80
CA HIS A 72 -7.13 11.72 -3.56
C HIS A 72 -5.96 11.60 -2.57
N GLY A 73 -4.97 10.74 -2.86
CA GLY A 73 -3.81 10.50 -2.01
C GLY A 73 -3.75 9.08 -1.42
N PRO A 74 -3.03 8.87 -0.30
CA PRO A 74 -2.84 7.54 0.31
C PRO A 74 -4.14 6.95 0.86
N LEU A 75 -4.34 5.64 0.63
CA LEU A 75 -5.57 4.94 1.03
C LEU A 75 -5.59 4.59 2.53
N ILE A 76 -6.78 4.65 3.14
CA ILE A 76 -7.05 4.48 4.60
C ILE A 76 -6.50 3.15 5.19
N GLY A 77 -6.28 2.14 4.35
CA GLY A 77 -5.59 0.90 4.76
C GLY A 77 -4.08 1.04 5.05
N TYR A 78 -3.49 2.25 5.00
CA TYR A 78 -2.03 2.44 4.94
C TYR A 78 -1.43 3.59 5.78
N ALA A 79 -2.16 4.21 6.73
CA ALA A 79 -1.66 5.29 7.60
C ALA A 79 -1.37 6.61 6.86
N GLU A 80 -2.45 7.26 6.46
CA GLU A 80 -2.60 8.03 5.24
C GLU A 80 -1.68 9.26 5.12
N PRO A 81 -1.76 10.29 5.99
CA PRO A 81 -1.34 11.64 5.59
C PRO A 81 0.18 11.79 5.55
N HIS A 82 0.89 10.86 6.19
CA HIS A 82 2.28 11.03 6.57
C HIS A 82 3.24 10.15 5.77
N ASN A 83 2.79 9.16 4.98
CA ASN A 83 3.71 8.24 4.30
C ASN A 83 4.78 8.94 3.44
N ARG A 84 4.40 9.93 2.61
CA ARG A 84 5.37 10.74 1.82
C ARG A 84 6.17 11.78 2.63
N ARG A 85 5.78 12.05 3.88
CA ARG A 85 6.53 12.92 4.82
C ARG A 85 7.53 12.12 5.67
N THR A 86 7.17 10.89 6.03
CA THR A 86 7.95 9.98 6.87
C THR A 86 8.94 9.15 6.05
N PHE A 87 8.54 8.66 4.86
CA PHE A 87 9.36 7.80 4.01
C PHE A 87 9.77 8.52 2.72
N ARG A 88 11.06 8.51 2.42
CA ARG A 88 11.56 8.87 1.10
C ARG A 88 11.10 7.79 0.11
N VAL A 89 10.29 8.16 -0.87
CA VAL A 89 9.85 7.27 -1.95
C VAL A 89 11.08 6.74 -2.71
N THR A 90 11.09 5.43 -2.95
CA THR A 90 12.13 4.70 -3.68
C THR A 90 11.60 3.98 -4.92
N LEU A 91 10.29 3.69 -4.96
CA LEU A 91 9.61 3.16 -6.15
C LEU A 91 8.15 3.65 -6.17
N GLU A 92 7.67 3.94 -7.37
CA GLU A 92 6.30 4.37 -7.64
C GLU A 92 5.83 3.70 -8.95
N HIS A 93 4.62 3.15 -8.99
CA HIS A 93 4.12 2.43 -10.15
C HIS A 93 2.58 2.49 -10.31
N PRO A 94 2.06 3.02 -11.43
CA PRO A 94 2.79 3.75 -12.46
C PRO A 94 3.48 4.99 -11.88
N PRO A 95 4.63 5.43 -12.42
CA PRO A 95 5.23 6.70 -12.02
C PRO A 95 4.29 7.86 -12.38
N ARG A 96 4.24 8.88 -11.53
CA ARG A 96 3.64 10.17 -11.86
C ARG A 96 4.40 10.85 -13.02
N PRO A 97 3.73 11.71 -13.81
CA PRO A 97 4.41 12.69 -14.68
C PRO A 97 5.29 13.67 -13.90
#